data_AF-A0A382JXZ2-F1
#
_entry.id   AF-A0A382JXZ2-F1
#
_cell.length_a   1.000
_cell.length_b   1.000
_cell.length_c   1.000
_cell.angle_alpha   90.00
_cell.angle_beta   90.00
_cell.angle_gamma   90.00
#
_symmetry.space_group_name_H-M   'P 1'
#
loop_
_entity.id
_entity.type
_entity.pdbx_description
1 polymer ?
#
loop_
_entity_poly.entity_id
_entity_poly.type
_entity_poly.pdbx_seq_one_letter_code
_entity_poly.pdbx_strand_id
1 'polypeptide(L)'
;MCLAKWTQVTIQLQTGHTHSCHHPKTHKVPLKELDRNPSALHNTKFKKQRRKEMLNGARPKECDYCWNVEDSSDRFSDRVFKSQESWSLPHFDEITKLDWREDFNPRYVEVAFSNACNFKCSYCAPAYSTEWFQEIEKHGGYPTTDQFNDFKYNKFEDKMPIPVRDVNPYKDAFWKWWPDLYHDLHTFRITGGEPLLAPDTFKVLDYIIDHPNPNKNLQFAV
;
A
#
# COMPACT_ATOMS: atom_id res chain seq x y z
N MET A 1 6.32 -9.37 -18.17
CA MET A 1 6.30 -9.42 -16.70
C MET A 1 6.19 -7.99 -16.14
N CYS A 2 5.58 -7.80 -14.97
CA CYS A 2 5.47 -6.52 -14.26
C CYS A 2 6.31 -6.56 -12.98
N LEU A 3 7.43 -5.84 -12.94
CA LEU A 3 8.32 -5.80 -11.78
C LEU A 3 7.71 -5.08 -10.58
N ALA A 4 6.80 -4.12 -10.82
CA ALA A 4 6.12 -3.36 -9.77
C ALA A 4 5.33 -4.26 -8.79
N LYS A 5 4.97 -5.50 -9.17
CA LYS A 5 4.38 -6.47 -8.24
C LYS A 5 5.29 -6.88 -7.08
N TRP A 6 6.60 -6.74 -7.26
CA TRP A 6 7.63 -6.94 -6.25
C TRP A 6 8.14 -5.62 -5.70
N THR A 7 8.42 -4.65 -6.57
CA THR A 7 9.17 -3.47 -6.16
C THR A 7 8.30 -2.32 -5.63
N GLN A 8 6.97 -2.37 -5.79
CA GLN A 8 6.06 -1.32 -5.32
C GLN A 8 4.99 -1.85 -4.37
N VAL A 9 4.68 -1.07 -3.34
CA VAL A 9 3.51 -1.28 -2.49
C VAL A 9 2.92 0.02 -1.99
N THR A 10 1.59 0.04 -1.88
CA THR A 10 0.83 1.02 -1.09
C THR A 10 0.17 0.27 0.07
N ILE A 11 0.32 0.81 1.28
CA ILE A 11 -0.12 0.19 2.53
C ILE A 11 -1.03 1.17 3.26
N GLN A 12 -2.25 0.75 3.57
CA GLN A 12 -3.21 1.50 4.36
C GLN A 12 -3.32 0.88 5.74
N LEU A 13 -2.50 1.34 6.68
CA LEU A 13 -2.40 0.73 8.02
C LEU A 13 -3.68 0.93 8.84
N GLN A 14 -4.42 2.01 8.57
CA GLN A 14 -5.69 2.29 9.23
C GLN A 14 -6.79 1.28 8.85
N THR A 15 -6.74 0.66 7.67
CA THR A 15 -7.72 -0.37 7.24
C THR A 15 -7.11 -1.77 7.11
N GLY A 16 -5.79 -1.91 7.27
CA GLY A 16 -5.06 -3.16 7.05
C GLY A 16 -5.00 -3.60 5.59
N HIS A 17 -5.24 -2.69 4.66
CA HIS A 17 -5.30 -2.98 3.23
C HIS A 17 -3.98 -2.68 2.52
N THR A 18 -3.71 -3.41 1.45
CA THR A 18 -2.51 -3.20 0.65
C THR A 18 -2.73 -3.55 -0.82
N HIS A 19 -1.97 -2.91 -1.71
CA HIS A 19 -1.89 -3.27 -3.12
C HIS A 19 -0.49 -2.97 -3.67
N SER A 20 -0.06 -3.72 -4.68
CA SER A 20 1.25 -3.49 -5.32
C SER A 20 1.19 -2.44 -6.44
N CYS A 21 0.00 -2.10 -6.92
CA CYS A 21 -0.25 -1.10 -7.96
C CYS A 21 -1.69 -0.57 -7.80
N HIS A 22 -1.97 0.62 -8.34
CA HIS A 22 -3.26 1.30 -8.18
C HIS A 22 -4.41 0.71 -9.00
N HIS A 23 -4.13 -0.18 -9.98
CA HIS A 23 -5.17 -0.83 -10.79
C HIS A 23 -5.86 -2.01 -10.08
N PRO A 24 -5.12 -2.98 -9.50
CA PRO A 24 -5.75 -4.04 -8.71
C PRO A 24 -6.54 -3.49 -7.51
N LYS A 25 -7.62 -4.20 -7.15
CA LYS A 25 -8.28 -3.98 -5.86
C LYS A 25 -7.28 -4.14 -4.71
N THR A 26 -7.49 -3.34 -3.66
CA THR A 26 -6.75 -3.49 -2.42
C THR A 26 -7.12 -4.80 -1.73
N HIS A 27 -6.15 -5.44 -1.08
CA HIS A 27 -6.33 -6.70 -0.36
C HIS A 27 -6.16 -6.48 1.13
N LYS A 28 -7.06 -7.01 1.96
CA LYS A 28 -6.87 -7.07 3.41
C LYS A 28 -5.71 -8.01 3.74
N VAL A 29 -4.77 -7.54 4.57
CA VAL A 29 -3.66 -8.38 5.06
C VAL A 29 -4.18 -9.29 6.18
N PRO A 30 -4.09 -10.62 6.04
CA PRO A 30 -4.55 -11.53 7.08
C PRO A 30 -3.70 -11.43 8.34
N LEU A 31 -4.32 -11.21 9.51
CA LEU A 31 -3.60 -11.08 10.79
C LEU A 31 -2.73 -12.30 11.10
N LYS A 32 -3.22 -13.51 10.81
CA LYS A 32 -2.45 -14.76 11.00
C LYS A 32 -1.15 -14.83 10.18
N GLU A 33 -1.11 -14.17 9.02
CA GLU A 33 0.13 -14.07 8.22
C GLU A 33 1.06 -13.02 8.83
N LEU A 34 0.49 -11.91 9.27
CA LEU A 34 1.20 -10.80 9.90
C LEU A 34 1.88 -11.18 11.22
N ASP A 35 1.20 -11.99 12.05
CA ASP A 35 1.74 -12.50 13.32
C ASP A 35 3.01 -13.34 13.12
N ARG A 36 3.12 -14.00 11.96
CA ARG A 36 4.27 -14.86 11.61
C ARG A 36 5.35 -14.10 10.87
N ASN A 37 4.98 -13.09 10.10
CA ASN A 37 5.87 -12.32 9.24
C ASN A 37 5.38 -10.87 9.15
N PRO A 38 6.06 -9.90 9.79
CA PRO A 38 5.64 -8.50 9.73
C PRO A 38 5.67 -7.94 8.30
N SER A 39 6.52 -8.47 7.42
CA SER A 39 6.54 -8.09 5.99
C SER A 39 5.34 -8.60 5.20
N ALA A 40 4.40 -9.36 5.80
CA ALA A 40 3.15 -9.75 5.16
C ALA A 40 2.33 -8.54 4.66
N LEU A 41 2.61 -7.32 5.14
CA LEU A 41 2.13 -6.07 4.54
C LEU A 41 2.41 -5.99 3.02
N HIS A 42 3.50 -6.60 2.55
CA HIS A 42 3.80 -6.75 1.12
C HIS A 42 3.92 -8.20 0.64
N ASN A 43 4.13 -9.14 1.55
CA ASN A 43 4.49 -10.51 1.22
C ASN A 43 3.40 -11.54 1.59
N THR A 44 2.12 -11.15 1.51
CA THR A 44 1.01 -12.10 1.69
C THR A 44 1.11 -13.28 0.72
N LYS A 45 0.60 -14.43 1.15
CA LYS A 45 0.44 -15.61 0.29
C LYS A 45 -0.30 -15.30 -1.00
N PHE A 46 -1.32 -14.45 -0.93
CA PHE A 46 -2.07 -13.99 -2.10
C PHE A 46 -1.13 -13.29 -3.10
N LYS A 47 -0.36 -12.29 -2.65
CA LYS A 47 0.57 -11.55 -3.53
C LYS A 47 1.65 -12.48 -4.10
N LYS A 48 2.22 -13.37 -3.29
CA LYS A 48 3.20 -14.37 -3.73
C LYS A 48 2.64 -15.32 -4.80
N GLN A 49 1.38 -15.72 -4.70
CA GLN A 49 0.75 -16.56 -5.71
C GLN A 49 0.58 -15.83 -7.05
N ARG A 50 0.24 -14.53 -7.03
CA ARG A 50 0.15 -13.68 -8.23
C ARG A 50 1.53 -13.45 -8.87
N ARG A 51 2.56 -13.29 -8.04
CA ARG A 51 3.97 -13.24 -8.46
C ARG A 51 4.41 -14.54 -9.14
N LYS A 52 4.07 -15.70 -8.56
CA LYS A 52 4.32 -17.03 -9.14
C LYS A 52 3.70 -17.19 -10.53
N GLU A 53 2.42 -16.82 -10.67
CA GLU A 53 1.74 -16.84 -11.97
C GLU A 53 2.53 -16.05 -13.01
N MET A 54 2.98 -14.85 -12.64
CA MET A 54 3.70 -13.97 -13.55
C MET A 54 5.13 -14.44 -13.87
N LEU A 55 5.83 -15.06 -12.92
CA LEU A 55 7.13 -15.71 -13.16
C LEU A 55 7.01 -16.90 -14.12
N ASN A 56 5.88 -17.60 -14.09
CA ASN A 56 5.57 -18.70 -15.00
C ASN A 56 5.02 -18.23 -16.36
N GLY A 57 5.07 -16.93 -16.66
CA GLY A 57 4.58 -16.36 -17.91
C GLY A 57 3.06 -16.19 -18.00
N ALA A 58 2.30 -16.50 -16.94
CA ALA A 58 0.87 -16.28 -16.92
C ALA A 58 0.52 -14.80 -16.65
N ARG A 59 -0.72 -14.43 -16.96
CA ARG A 59 -1.29 -13.10 -16.76
C ARG A 59 -2.25 -13.11 -15.56
N PRO A 60 -1.82 -12.64 -14.36
CA PRO A 60 -2.70 -12.52 -13.20
C PRO A 60 -3.98 -11.76 -13.52
N LYS A 61 -5.13 -12.33 -13.16
CA LYS A 61 -6.45 -11.75 -13.43
C LYS A 61 -6.63 -10.36 -12.81
N GLU A 62 -6.05 -10.11 -11.64
CA GLU A 62 -6.11 -8.80 -10.98
C GLU A 62 -5.33 -7.67 -11.70
N CYS A 63 -4.59 -7.99 -12.77
CA CYS A 63 -3.85 -7.03 -13.60
C CYS A 63 -4.47 -6.84 -14.98
N ASP A 64 -5.73 -7.24 -15.14
CA ASP A 64 -6.52 -7.16 -16.38
C ASP A 64 -6.48 -5.79 -17.06
N TYR A 65 -6.51 -4.69 -16.31
CA TYR A 65 -6.38 -3.35 -16.88
C TYR A 65 -5.19 -3.23 -17.83
N CYS A 66 -4.00 -3.65 -17.37
CA CYS A 66 -2.78 -3.56 -18.18
C CYS A 66 -2.81 -4.53 -19.35
N TRP A 67 -3.35 -5.74 -19.16
CA TRP A 67 -3.48 -6.73 -20.23
C TRP A 67 -4.43 -6.25 -21.31
N ASN A 68 -5.57 -5.67 -20.93
CA ASN A 68 -6.56 -5.15 -21.86
C ASN A 68 -5.97 -4.01 -22.70
N VAL A 69 -5.23 -3.07 -22.09
CA VAL A 69 -4.56 -1.99 -22.83
C VAL A 69 -3.61 -2.55 -23.91
N GLU A 70 -2.84 -3.58 -23.57
CA GLU A 70 -1.86 -4.19 -24.47
C GLU A 70 -2.49 -5.11 -25.52
N ASP A 71 -3.60 -5.76 -25.19
CA ASP A 71 -4.30 -6.66 -26.11
C ASP A 71 -5.20 -5.87 -27.08
N SER A 72 -5.66 -4.68 -26.69
CA SER A 72 -6.57 -3.85 -27.49
C SER A 72 -5.89 -2.66 -28.19
N SER A 73 -4.58 -2.46 -28.02
CA SER A 73 -3.87 -1.33 -28.63
C SER A 73 -2.35 -1.56 -28.73
N ASP A 74 -1.68 -0.79 -29.59
CA ASP A 74 -0.21 -0.76 -29.70
C ASP A 74 0.47 0.10 -28.61
N ARG A 75 -0.23 0.41 -27.51
CA ARG A 75 0.28 1.27 -26.43
C ARG A 75 0.88 0.44 -25.30
N PHE A 76 1.92 1.00 -24.69
CA PHE A 76 2.42 0.48 -23.43
C PHE A 76 1.45 0.76 -22.28
N SER A 77 1.22 -0.23 -21.44
CA SER A 77 0.44 -0.08 -20.22
C SER A 77 1.31 0.39 -19.04
N ASP A 78 0.67 0.81 -17.96
CA ASP A 78 1.35 1.28 -16.74
C ASP A 78 2.34 0.27 -16.15
N ARG A 79 2.08 -1.05 -16.29
CA ARG A 79 3.05 -2.04 -15.80
C ARG A 79 4.38 -1.96 -16.55
N VAL A 80 4.39 -1.56 -17.82
CA VAL A 80 5.61 -1.43 -18.61
C VAL A 80 6.38 -0.24 -18.09
N PHE A 81 5.74 0.93 -18.02
CA PHE A 81 6.36 2.16 -17.49
C PHE A 81 6.90 1.95 -16.08
N LYS A 82 6.08 1.45 -15.14
CA LYS A 82 6.50 1.20 -13.76
C LYS A 82 7.64 0.19 -13.63
N SER A 83 7.74 -0.78 -14.54
CA SER A 83 8.85 -1.75 -14.52
C SER A 83 10.14 -1.17 -15.09
N GLN A 84 10.08 -0.06 -15.84
CA GLN A 84 11.24 0.64 -16.40
C GLN A 84 11.77 1.74 -15.47
N GLU A 85 11.07 2.03 -14.38
CA GLU A 85 11.49 3.02 -13.39
C GLU A 85 12.81 2.64 -12.71
N SER A 86 13.56 3.66 -12.25
CA SER A 86 14.88 3.49 -11.63
C SER A 86 14.86 2.61 -10.37
N TRP A 87 13.74 2.59 -9.64
CA TRP A 87 13.53 1.75 -8.46
C TRP A 87 13.06 0.33 -8.77
N SER A 88 12.76 0.02 -10.04
CA SER A 88 12.20 -1.27 -10.43
C SER A 88 13.11 -2.05 -11.37
N LEU A 89 13.52 -1.41 -12.48
CA LEU A 89 14.28 -2.06 -13.56
C LEU A 89 15.57 -2.75 -13.10
N PRO A 90 16.39 -2.18 -12.19
CA PRO A 90 17.62 -2.83 -11.73
C PRO A 90 17.40 -4.20 -11.05
N HIS A 91 16.17 -4.48 -10.59
CA HIS A 91 15.83 -5.71 -9.89
C HIS A 91 15.28 -6.81 -10.81
N PHE A 92 15.30 -6.63 -12.13
CA PHE A 92 14.77 -7.63 -13.07
C PHE A 92 15.43 -9.01 -12.92
N ASP A 93 16.77 -9.05 -12.92
CA ASP A 93 17.53 -10.30 -12.83
C ASP A 93 17.37 -10.98 -11.46
N GLU A 94 17.30 -10.18 -10.40
CA GLU A 94 17.02 -10.66 -9.03
C GLU A 94 15.64 -11.32 -8.98
N ILE A 95 14.61 -10.61 -9.46
CA ILE A 95 13.21 -11.06 -9.41
C ILE A 95 12.98 -12.30 -10.26
N THR A 96 13.55 -12.38 -11.47
CA THR A 96 13.34 -13.53 -12.37
C THR A 96 13.97 -14.82 -11.86
N LYS A 97 15.00 -14.72 -11.03
CA LYS A 97 15.72 -15.86 -10.43
C LYS A 97 15.22 -16.20 -9.02
N LEU A 98 14.38 -15.35 -8.44
CA LEU A 98 13.84 -15.53 -7.09
C LEU A 98 12.86 -16.72 -7.02
N ASP A 99 12.94 -17.54 -5.98
CA ASP A 99 11.84 -18.48 -5.68
C ASP A 99 10.61 -17.66 -5.30
N TRP A 100 9.47 -17.95 -5.94
CA TRP A 100 8.22 -17.22 -5.75
C TRP A 100 7.72 -17.21 -4.29
N ARG A 101 8.21 -18.11 -3.43
CA ARG A 101 7.92 -18.18 -2.00
C ARG A 101 8.73 -17.22 -1.16
N GLU A 102 9.83 -16.68 -1.67
CA GLU A 102 10.67 -15.75 -0.92
C GLU A 102 9.94 -14.43 -0.67
N ASP A 103 10.29 -13.80 0.44
CA ASP A 103 9.92 -12.42 0.69
C ASP A 103 10.74 -11.49 -0.22
N PHE A 104 10.14 -10.38 -0.60
CA PHE A 104 10.84 -9.33 -1.33
C PHE A 104 10.54 -8.00 -0.65
N ASN A 105 11.58 -7.24 -0.31
CA ASN A 105 11.41 -5.88 0.18
C ASN A 105 11.16 -4.95 -1.01
N PRO A 106 10.02 -4.23 -1.04
CA PRO A 106 9.74 -3.28 -2.11
C PRO A 106 10.74 -2.12 -2.05
N ARG A 107 11.03 -1.55 -3.21
CA ARG A 107 11.91 -0.37 -3.34
C ARG A 107 11.13 0.93 -3.31
N TYR A 108 9.86 0.90 -3.71
CA TYR A 108 8.91 1.99 -3.62
C TYR A 108 7.82 1.62 -2.62
N VAL A 109 7.69 2.38 -1.55
CA VAL A 109 6.65 2.21 -0.55
C VAL A 109 5.88 3.50 -0.37
N GLU A 110 4.56 3.40 -0.45
CA GLU A 110 3.63 4.41 0.02
C GLU A 110 2.87 3.87 1.24
N VAL A 111 2.81 4.64 2.32
CA VAL A 111 2.13 4.21 3.55
C VAL A 111 1.22 5.30 4.09
N ALA A 112 0.01 4.89 4.44
CA ALA A 112 -0.91 5.66 5.26
C ALA A 112 -0.91 5.11 6.69
N PHE A 113 -0.40 5.89 7.65
CA PHE A 113 -0.34 5.50 9.06
C PHE A 113 -1.68 5.63 9.79
N SER A 114 -2.54 6.52 9.32
CA SER A 114 -3.79 6.90 9.98
C SER A 114 -4.80 7.46 8.97
N ASN A 115 -6.08 7.49 9.33
CA ASN A 115 -7.08 8.33 8.68
C ASN A 115 -7.26 9.70 9.38
N ALA A 116 -6.47 10.01 10.41
CA ALA A 116 -6.51 11.31 11.09
C ALA A 116 -6.31 12.43 10.08
N CYS A 117 -7.35 13.23 9.84
CA CYS A 117 -7.37 14.33 8.88
C CYS A 117 -8.36 15.37 9.40
N ASN A 118 -8.02 16.65 9.26
CA ASN A 118 -8.83 17.80 9.67
C ASN A 118 -9.67 18.40 8.52
N PHE A 119 -9.76 17.70 7.36
CA PHE A 119 -10.52 18.15 6.20
C PHE A 119 -11.58 17.13 5.75
N LYS A 120 -12.63 17.65 5.11
CA LYS A 120 -13.67 16.89 4.40
C LYS A 120 -13.62 17.18 2.90
N CYS A 121 -12.51 16.82 2.24
CA CYS A 121 -12.36 17.01 0.80
C CYS A 121 -13.47 16.26 0.04
N SER A 122 -14.09 16.91 -0.94
CA SER A 122 -15.29 16.40 -1.64
C SER A 122 -15.09 15.06 -2.38
N TYR A 123 -13.84 14.71 -2.71
CA TYR A 123 -13.48 13.46 -3.36
C TYR A 123 -12.98 12.38 -2.38
N CYS A 124 -12.96 12.67 -1.07
CA CYS A 124 -12.46 11.79 -0.02
C CYS A 124 -13.61 11.02 0.65
N ALA A 125 -13.24 10.08 1.54
CA ALA A 125 -14.18 9.16 2.19
C ALA A 125 -13.81 8.89 3.66
N PRO A 126 -14.74 8.34 4.47
CA PRO A 126 -14.51 8.08 5.90
C PRO A 126 -13.30 7.19 6.24
N ALA A 127 -12.89 6.30 5.34
CA ALA A 127 -11.68 5.48 5.52
C ALA A 127 -10.38 6.29 5.55
N TYR A 128 -10.41 7.54 5.09
CA TYR A 128 -9.24 8.37 4.86
C TYR A 128 -9.30 9.73 5.57
N SER A 129 -10.42 10.07 6.21
CA SER A 129 -10.53 11.29 7.02
C SER A 129 -11.42 11.07 8.24
N THR A 130 -10.91 11.45 9.41
CA THR A 130 -11.65 11.45 10.68
C THR A 130 -12.80 12.44 10.68
N GLU A 131 -12.66 13.61 10.05
CA GLU A 131 -13.77 14.56 9.90
C GLU A 131 -14.89 13.97 9.04
N TRP A 132 -14.54 13.27 7.94
CA TRP A 132 -15.53 12.54 7.14
C TRP A 132 -16.19 11.44 7.94
N PHE A 133 -15.42 10.69 8.74
CA PHE A 133 -15.97 9.64 9.59
C PHE A 133 -17.00 10.19 10.59
N GLN A 134 -16.66 11.26 11.31
CA GLN A 134 -17.56 11.88 12.29
C GLN A 134 -18.82 12.47 11.66
N GLU A 135 -18.69 13.10 10.48
CA GLU A 135 -19.83 13.62 9.72
C GLU A 135 -20.84 12.52 9.42
N ILE A 136 -20.38 11.41 8.83
CA ILE A 136 -21.23 10.30 8.41
C ILE A 136 -21.78 9.52 9.61
N GLU A 137 -21.01 9.40 10.69
CA GLU A 137 -21.49 8.80 11.93
C GLU A 137 -22.68 9.58 12.51
N LYS A 138 -22.63 10.91 12.44
CA LYS A 138 -23.67 11.78 12.99
C LYS A 138 -24.87 11.98 12.05
N HIS A 139 -24.62 12.10 10.76
CA HIS A 139 -25.61 12.54 9.77
C HIS A 139 -26.01 11.48 8.75
N GLY A 140 -25.27 10.36 8.68
CA GLY A 140 -25.43 9.35 7.63
C GLY A 140 -24.81 9.76 6.30
N GLY A 141 -24.96 8.89 5.29
CA GLY A 141 -24.53 9.18 3.92
C GLY A 141 -25.25 10.39 3.33
N TYR A 142 -24.55 11.12 2.46
CA TYR A 142 -25.14 12.26 1.74
C TYR A 142 -26.24 11.78 0.78
N PRO A 143 -27.33 12.55 0.58
CA PRO A 143 -28.49 12.13 -0.19
C PRO A 143 -28.27 12.20 -1.72
N THR A 144 -27.26 11.48 -2.21
CA THR A 144 -27.02 11.22 -3.64
C THR A 144 -27.64 9.88 -4.04
N THR A 145 -27.65 9.58 -5.34
CA THR A 145 -28.18 8.31 -5.88
C THR A 145 -27.54 7.07 -5.23
N ASP A 146 -26.28 7.16 -4.82
CA ASP A 146 -25.47 6.10 -4.23
C ASP A 146 -25.26 6.23 -2.71
N GLN A 147 -25.89 7.22 -2.06
CA GLN A 147 -25.65 7.55 -0.65
C GLN A 147 -24.17 7.84 -0.37
N PHE A 148 -23.63 8.89 -0.99
CA PHE A 148 -22.21 9.22 -0.97
C PHE A 148 -21.64 9.20 0.46
N ASN A 149 -20.51 8.51 0.61
CA ASN A 149 -19.78 8.29 1.87
C ASN A 149 -20.54 7.50 2.96
N ASP A 150 -21.68 6.85 2.68
CA ASP A 150 -22.33 5.97 3.63
C ASP A 150 -21.44 4.79 4.06
N PHE A 151 -21.44 4.45 5.35
CA PHE A 151 -20.65 3.36 5.92
C PHE A 151 -20.97 1.97 5.35
N LYS A 152 -22.12 1.78 4.69
CA LYS A 152 -22.44 0.52 4.00
C LYS A 152 -21.32 0.09 3.06
N TYR A 153 -20.76 1.02 2.29
CA TYR A 153 -19.69 0.71 1.34
C TYR A 153 -18.40 0.31 2.07
N ASN A 154 -17.98 1.08 3.08
CA ASN A 154 -16.80 0.76 3.89
C ASN A 154 -16.92 -0.60 4.59
N LYS A 155 -18.09 -0.93 5.13
CA LYS A 155 -18.35 -2.23 5.76
C LYS A 155 -18.33 -3.38 4.75
N PHE A 156 -18.95 -3.18 3.59
CA PHE A 156 -18.99 -4.18 2.51
C PHE A 156 -17.57 -4.52 2.00
N GLU A 157 -16.72 -3.51 1.87
CA GLU A 157 -15.34 -3.67 1.37
C GLU A 157 -14.31 -3.97 2.48
N ASP A 158 -14.71 -4.15 3.75
CA ASP A 158 -13.83 -4.30 4.92
C ASP A 158 -12.84 -3.12 5.13
N LYS A 159 -13.23 -1.92 4.70
CA LYS A 159 -12.45 -0.66 4.76
C LYS A 159 -12.93 0.27 5.88
N MET A 160 -13.46 -0.29 6.96
CA MET A 160 -13.67 0.49 8.18
C MET A 160 -12.31 0.76 8.83
N PRO A 161 -11.96 2.02 9.13
CA PRO A 161 -10.69 2.33 9.76
C PRO A 161 -10.69 1.85 11.22
N ILE A 162 -9.53 1.34 11.66
CA ILE A 162 -9.23 1.08 13.06
C ILE A 162 -9.14 2.44 13.77
N PRO A 163 -9.96 2.71 14.79
CA PRO A 163 -9.87 3.95 15.55
C PRO A 163 -8.46 4.19 16.09
N VAL A 164 -8.01 5.45 16.10
CA VAL A 164 -6.65 5.82 16.58
C VAL A 164 -6.41 5.40 18.03
N ARG A 165 -7.48 5.29 18.84
CA ARG A 165 -7.43 4.84 20.24
C ARG A 165 -7.27 3.33 20.42
N ASP A 166 -7.52 2.54 19.38
CA ASP A 166 -7.48 1.10 19.45
C ASP A 166 -6.10 0.57 19.00
N VAL A 167 -5.74 -0.62 19.48
CA VAL A 167 -4.48 -1.28 19.08
C VAL A 167 -4.52 -1.59 17.58
N ASN A 168 -3.49 -1.17 16.85
CA ASN A 168 -3.37 -1.39 15.42
C ASN A 168 -2.25 -2.42 15.11
N PRO A 169 -2.59 -3.70 14.86
CA PRO A 169 -1.60 -4.74 14.59
C PRO A 169 -0.82 -4.50 13.29
N TYR A 170 -1.40 -3.80 12.32
CA TYR A 170 -0.72 -3.45 11.07
C TYR A 170 0.38 -2.42 11.30
N LYS A 171 0.13 -1.43 12.15
CA LYS A 171 1.13 -0.44 12.57
C LYS A 171 2.26 -1.11 13.35
N ASP A 172 1.93 -2.00 14.28
CA ASP A 172 2.94 -2.76 15.04
C ASP A 172 3.82 -3.60 14.12
N ALA A 173 3.22 -4.26 13.13
CA ALA A 173 3.96 -5.03 12.14
C ALA A 173 4.82 -4.15 11.23
N PHE A 174 4.33 -2.99 10.81
CA PHE A 174 5.12 -2.03 10.04
C PHE A 174 6.39 -1.64 10.80
N TRP A 175 6.29 -1.29 12.07
CA TRP A 175 7.46 -0.92 12.88
C TRP A 175 8.42 -2.07 13.16
N LYS A 176 7.93 -3.32 13.22
CA LYS A 176 8.80 -4.50 13.28
C LYS A 176 9.56 -4.74 11.98
N TRP A 177 8.93 -4.45 10.84
CA TRP A 177 9.54 -4.60 9.52
C TRP A 177 10.42 -3.41 9.11
N TRP A 178 10.16 -2.23 9.66
CA TRP A 178 10.76 -0.96 9.27
C TRP A 178 12.30 -0.98 9.19
N PRO A 179 13.06 -1.52 10.18
CA PRO A 179 14.52 -1.52 10.10
C PRO A 179 15.03 -2.24 8.84
N ASP A 180 14.50 -3.43 8.54
CA ASP A 180 14.90 -4.22 7.37
C ASP A 180 14.44 -3.54 6.07
N LEU A 181 13.20 -3.04 6.06
CA LEU A 181 12.65 -2.33 4.91
C LEU A 181 13.48 -1.09 4.56
N TYR A 182 13.79 -0.25 5.55
CA TYR A 182 14.42 1.06 5.38
C TYR A 182 15.72 1.00 4.59
N HIS A 183 16.53 -0.04 4.82
CA HIS A 183 17.80 -0.25 4.13
C HIS A 183 17.64 -0.45 2.61
N ASP A 184 16.52 -1.02 2.20
CA ASP A 184 16.22 -1.43 0.83
C ASP A 184 15.42 -0.39 0.04
N LEU A 185 14.92 0.66 0.70
CA LEU A 185 14.07 1.66 0.08
C LEU A 185 14.86 2.53 -0.91
N HIS A 186 14.28 2.69 -2.10
CA HIS A 186 14.64 3.78 -3.02
C HIS A 186 13.67 4.95 -2.84
N THR A 187 12.37 4.69 -2.72
CA THR A 187 11.35 5.74 -2.57
C THR A 187 10.43 5.39 -1.40
N PHE A 188 10.26 6.34 -0.47
CA PHE A 188 9.33 6.24 0.63
C PHE A 188 8.41 7.45 0.67
N ARG A 189 7.11 7.20 0.63
CA ARG A 189 6.08 8.23 0.66
C ARG A 189 5.12 7.99 1.81
N ILE A 190 4.91 9.01 2.62
CA ILE A 190 3.88 8.99 3.65
C ILE A 190 2.66 9.70 3.09
N THR A 191 1.50 9.04 3.09
CA THR A 191 0.22 9.58 2.60
C THR A 191 -0.89 9.29 3.59
N GLY A 192 -2.15 9.50 3.18
CA GLY A 192 -3.35 9.15 3.93
C GLY A 192 -3.60 10.00 5.17
N GLY A 193 -4.87 10.14 5.53
CA GLY A 193 -5.26 11.17 6.49
C GLY A 193 -4.70 12.52 6.06
N GLU A 194 -4.25 13.28 7.04
CA GLU A 194 -3.23 14.31 6.89
C GLU A 194 -1.93 13.75 7.51
N PRO A 195 -0.87 13.47 6.71
CA PRO A 195 0.37 12.89 7.21
C PRO A 195 0.99 13.65 8.37
N LEU A 196 0.87 14.98 8.39
CA LEU A 196 1.43 15.82 9.46
C LEU A 196 0.64 15.75 10.78
N LEU A 197 -0.52 15.10 10.79
CA LEU A 197 -1.27 14.79 12.02
C LEU A 197 -0.95 13.40 12.59
N ALA A 198 -0.20 12.56 11.87
CA ALA A 198 0.15 11.22 12.33
C ALA A 198 1.49 11.24 13.11
N PRO A 199 1.53 10.83 14.40
CA PRO A 199 2.78 10.77 15.17
C PRO A 199 3.83 9.86 14.55
N ASP A 200 3.40 8.80 13.86
CA ASP A 200 4.29 7.86 13.16
C ASP A 200 5.10 8.52 12.04
N THR A 201 4.60 9.60 11.44
CA THR A 201 5.34 10.40 10.45
C THR A 201 6.59 10.97 11.07
N PHE A 202 6.48 11.61 12.23
CA PHE A 202 7.62 12.17 12.96
C PHE A 202 8.56 11.07 13.47
N LYS A 203 8.03 9.94 13.93
CA LYS A 203 8.84 8.79 14.31
C LYS A 203 9.70 8.26 13.14
N VAL A 204 9.21 8.32 11.90
CA VAL A 204 10.03 8.00 10.73
C VAL A 204 11.14 9.05 10.55
N LEU A 205 10.82 10.34 10.64
CA LEU A 205 11.79 11.42 10.50
C LEU A 205 12.90 11.31 11.54
N ASP A 206 12.53 11.11 12.81
CA ASP A 206 13.46 10.91 13.92
C ASP A 206 14.33 9.69 13.68
N TYR A 207 13.74 8.56 13.25
CA TYR A 207 14.51 7.37 12.89
C TYR A 207 15.55 7.68 11.81
N ILE A 208 15.21 8.43 10.76
CA ILE A 208 16.13 8.78 9.67
C ILE A 208 17.27 9.68 10.17
N ILE A 209 16.95 10.69 10.99
CA ILE A 209 17.91 11.66 11.53
C ILE A 209 18.90 10.97 12.48
N ASP A 210 18.40 10.10 13.34
CA ASP A 210 19.18 9.45 14.39
C ASP A 210 19.85 8.15 13.93
N HIS A 211 19.55 7.66 12.72
CA HIS A 211 20.13 6.42 12.23
C HIS A 211 21.64 6.57 12.03
N PRO A 212 22.49 5.70 12.60
CA PRO A 212 23.94 5.85 12.51
C PRO A 212 24.48 5.70 11.08
N ASN A 213 23.78 4.95 10.22
CA ASN A 213 24.14 4.70 8.83
C ASN A 213 22.95 4.96 7.89
N PRO A 214 22.50 6.22 7.75
CA PRO A 214 21.25 6.53 7.06
C PRO A 214 21.31 6.10 5.59
N ASN A 215 20.17 5.64 5.05
CA ASN A 215 20.05 5.25 3.65
C ASN A 215 20.17 6.51 2.76
N LYS A 216 21.35 6.66 2.13
CA LYS A 216 21.69 7.83 1.30
C LYS A 216 20.99 7.85 -0.07
N ASN A 217 20.35 6.75 -0.46
CA ASN A 217 19.64 6.64 -1.73
C ASN A 217 18.13 6.90 -1.58
N LEU A 218 17.66 7.18 -0.36
CA LEU A 218 16.24 7.32 -0.08
C LEU A 218 15.69 8.63 -0.67
N GLN A 219 14.74 8.50 -1.58
CA GLN A 219 13.84 9.57 -2.01
C GLN A 219 12.62 9.59 -1.10
N PHE A 220 12.56 10.58 -0.23
CA PHE A 220 11.51 10.71 0.78
C PHE A 220 10.51 11.82 0.41
N ALA A 221 9.22 11.55 0.57
CA ALA A 221 8.17 12.56 0.47
C ALA A 221 7.06 12.33 1.51
N VAL A 222 6.43 13.44 1.91
CA VAL A 222 5.22 13.50 2.72
C VAL A 222 4.18 14.28 1.93
#